data_AF-G1L4Q7-F1
#
_entry.id   AF-G1L4Q7-F1
#
_cell.length_a   1.000
_cell.length_b   1.000
_cell.length_c   1.000
_cell.angle_alpha   90.00
_cell.angle_beta   90.00
_cell.angle_gamma   90.00
#
_symmetry.space_group_name_H-M   'P 1'
#
loop_
_entity.id
_entity.type
_entity.pdbx_description
1 polymer ?
#
loop_
_entity_poly.entity_id
_entity_poly.type
_entity_poly.pdbx_seq_one_letter_code
_entity_poly.pdbx_strand_id
1 'polypeptide(L)'
;MKVLKMTKKSLEKNQCFIKIFYPLLSFPLVFLEFTVLTGNGIFLFTYSTAKYSMWSFLPRYLYLQFSKGANAFFLFITILQQIPDVSPMGKYTTLLPLMITLIISGIREIVEDYVSLLLVKSQNYCLEKRRTCWFFFSPRLLVNVGDIVKASNGQFLPADMVLISSSEPQVTCYVATSNLDGETNLKIRQALLATAEMQTEKQLSSLSGKIECEGPNLHFSTFTGSLHLNGESPVPIGPDQVLLRGTQLKNTQWVLGIVVYTGFETKFMQNSIKLPLKRSNVEKVTNVQILVLFWLLLAMSLVSYSSYEIWISRWYLSSFYLNFGFDLLVFIILYHNLIPISLLVTLEIVKYVQAMFINWDEDMHYKGNNVYAMARTSNLNEELGQVKYLFSDKTGTLTCNIMTFKKLFLLPYSVENSCFHLNKLISLYLLQNVYEFLIT
;
A
#
# COMPACT_ATOMS: atom_id res chain seq x y z
N MET A 1 -12.53 -27.54 -52.08
CA MET A 1 -12.85 -26.96 -53.41
C MET A 1 -12.97 -25.45 -53.25
N LYS A 2 -12.33 -24.67 -54.15
CA LYS A 2 -12.20 -23.20 -54.20
C LYS A 2 -11.24 -22.53 -53.21
N VAL A 3 -9.96 -22.63 -53.60
CA VAL A 3 -8.94 -21.59 -53.44
C VAL A 3 -9.41 -20.32 -54.14
N LEU A 4 -9.42 -19.17 -53.45
CA LEU A 4 -9.52 -17.85 -54.08
C LEU A 4 -8.36 -16.98 -53.60
N LYS A 5 -7.52 -16.68 -54.60
CA LYS A 5 -6.29 -15.91 -54.60
C LYS A 5 -6.69 -14.43 -54.73
N MET A 6 -6.36 -13.60 -53.75
CA MET A 6 -6.42 -12.13 -53.90
C MET A 6 -5.00 -11.56 -53.83
N THR A 7 -4.75 -10.69 -54.78
CA THR A 7 -3.50 -10.24 -55.36
C THR A 7 -2.74 -9.18 -54.57
N LYS A 8 -1.41 -9.28 -54.68
CA LYS A 8 -0.33 -8.60 -53.94
C LYS A 8 -0.10 -7.12 -54.31
N LYS A 9 -1.12 -6.33 -54.66
CA LYS A 9 -0.93 -4.98 -55.27
C LYS A 9 -1.64 -3.79 -54.62
N SER A 10 -2.18 -3.95 -53.40
CA SER A 10 -2.79 -2.84 -52.64
C SER A 10 -2.06 -2.45 -51.34
N LEU A 11 -0.90 -3.04 -51.07
CA LEU A 11 -0.16 -2.86 -49.80
C LEU A 11 1.16 -2.09 -49.94
N GLU A 12 1.43 -1.50 -51.10
CA GLU A 12 2.67 -0.73 -51.36
C GLU A 12 2.57 0.78 -51.08
N LYS A 13 1.40 1.32 -50.67
CA LYS A 13 1.25 2.77 -50.44
C LYS A 13 1.33 3.25 -48.98
N ASN A 14 1.43 2.34 -48.01
CA ASN A 14 1.53 2.72 -46.58
C ASN A 14 2.86 2.30 -45.90
N GLN A 15 3.90 1.94 -46.68
CA GLN A 15 5.22 1.58 -46.14
C GLN A 15 6.18 2.77 -45.92
N CYS A 16 5.71 4.01 -46.03
CA CYS A 16 6.55 5.20 -45.79
C CYS A 16 6.43 5.81 -44.38
N PHE A 17 5.52 5.32 -43.53
CA PHE A 17 5.34 5.87 -42.16
C PHE A 17 5.89 4.99 -41.02
N ILE A 18 6.44 3.81 -41.34
CA ILE A 18 6.98 2.85 -40.36
C ILE A 18 8.46 2.61 -40.66
N LYS A 19 9.25 3.70 -40.69
CA LYS A 19 10.70 3.64 -40.95
C LYS A 19 11.52 4.64 -40.10
N ILE A 20 11.01 4.98 -38.91
CA ILE A 20 11.72 5.82 -37.92
C ILE A 20 12.07 5.05 -36.63
N PHE A 21 11.57 3.83 -36.43
CA PHE A 21 11.97 2.99 -35.30
C PHE A 21 12.65 1.72 -35.80
N TYR A 22 13.83 1.44 -35.24
CA TYR A 22 14.82 0.39 -35.54
C TYR A 22 15.89 0.78 -36.58
N PRO A 23 17.11 0.99 -36.07
CA PRO A 23 18.11 -0.06 -36.33
C PRO A 23 18.93 -0.46 -35.08
N LEU A 24 19.68 -1.55 -35.26
CA LEU A 24 20.64 -2.21 -34.38
C LEU A 24 20.09 -3.24 -33.37
N LEU A 25 19.77 -4.42 -33.91
CA LEU A 25 19.79 -5.66 -33.12
C LEU A 25 20.51 -6.75 -33.93
N SER A 26 21.83 -6.81 -33.77
CA SER A 26 22.64 -7.99 -34.11
C SER A 26 23.95 -7.90 -33.33
N PHE A 27 23.86 -8.17 -32.03
CA PHE A 27 24.99 -8.58 -31.19
C PHE A 27 24.57 -9.87 -30.48
N PRO A 28 25.49 -10.84 -30.29
CA PRO A 28 25.17 -12.09 -29.63
C PRO A 28 24.91 -11.78 -28.14
N LEU A 29 23.64 -11.82 -27.73
CA LEU A 29 23.23 -11.75 -26.34
C LEU A 29 23.54 -13.10 -25.69
N VAL A 30 24.61 -13.18 -24.91
CA VAL A 30 24.81 -14.25 -23.95
C VAL A 30 23.82 -14.00 -22.81
N PHE A 31 22.74 -14.77 -22.78
CA PHE A 31 21.84 -14.83 -21.62
C PHE A 31 22.55 -15.57 -20.49
N LEU A 32 22.60 -14.95 -19.31
CA LEU A 32 22.88 -15.63 -18.06
C LEU A 32 21.55 -16.17 -17.51
N GLU A 33 21.32 -17.47 -17.59
CA GLU A 33 20.16 -18.14 -16.99
C GLU A 33 20.42 -18.41 -15.50
N PHE A 34 20.10 -17.44 -14.64
CA PHE A 34 19.78 -17.78 -13.24
C PHE A 34 18.30 -18.19 -13.18
N THR A 35 18.06 -19.50 -13.14
CA THR A 35 16.69 -20.02 -12.99
C THR A 35 16.38 -20.10 -11.50
N VAL A 36 15.52 -19.21 -11.01
CA VAL A 36 14.94 -19.32 -9.66
C VAL A 36 13.66 -20.15 -9.79
N LEU A 37 13.68 -21.39 -9.30
CA LEU A 37 12.47 -22.23 -9.25
C LEU A 37 11.82 -22.04 -7.89
N THR A 38 10.84 -21.15 -7.83
CA THR A 38 9.81 -21.19 -6.78
C THR A 38 8.86 -22.34 -7.12
N GLY A 39 8.43 -23.12 -6.13
CA GLY A 39 7.55 -24.29 -6.33
C GLY A 39 6.20 -24.02 -7.02
N ASN A 40 5.90 -22.75 -7.34
CA ASN A 40 4.80 -22.31 -8.18
C ASN A 40 5.36 -21.33 -9.23
N GLY A 41 4.82 -21.37 -10.46
CA GLY A 41 5.34 -20.65 -11.63
C GLY A 41 5.67 -19.16 -11.43
N ILE A 42 6.58 -18.65 -12.26
CA ILE A 42 7.08 -17.26 -12.20
C ILE A 42 5.93 -16.29 -12.52
N PHE A 43 5.33 -15.69 -11.49
CA PHE A 43 4.29 -14.67 -11.65
C PHE A 43 4.90 -13.26 -11.55
N LEU A 44 4.64 -12.46 -12.59
CA LEU A 44 5.13 -11.08 -12.72
C LEU A 44 4.19 -10.16 -11.92
N PHE A 45 4.56 -9.79 -10.69
CA PHE A 45 3.70 -8.94 -9.84
C PHE A 45 4.23 -7.51 -9.75
N THR A 46 3.49 -6.59 -10.37
CA THR A 46 3.62 -5.14 -10.19
C THR A 46 3.10 -4.78 -8.80
N TYR A 47 3.97 -4.32 -7.89
CA TYR A 47 3.52 -3.75 -6.62
C TYR A 47 2.96 -2.35 -6.87
N SER A 48 1.65 -2.20 -6.67
CA SER A 48 1.02 -0.89 -6.53
C SER A 48 0.37 -0.82 -5.15
N THR A 49 0.80 0.14 -4.34
CA THR A 49 0.06 0.58 -3.16
C THR A 49 -1.23 1.31 -3.51
N ALA A 50 -1.43 1.66 -4.79
CA ALA A 50 -2.66 2.31 -5.24
C ALA A 50 -3.83 1.37 -4.98
N LYS A 51 -4.87 1.86 -4.29
CA LYS A 51 -6.09 1.09 -4.08
C LYS A 51 -6.79 0.80 -5.41
N TYR A 52 -6.51 1.61 -6.43
CA TYR A 52 -7.14 1.58 -7.74
C TYR A 52 -6.10 1.62 -8.88
N SER A 53 -6.28 0.77 -9.88
CA SER A 53 -5.70 1.00 -11.22
C SER A 53 -6.59 1.98 -12.00
N MET A 54 -6.01 2.80 -12.88
CA MET A 54 -6.71 3.84 -13.67
C MET A 54 -8.02 3.34 -14.32
N TRP A 55 -8.03 2.11 -14.83
CA TRP A 55 -9.22 1.51 -15.47
C TRP A 55 -10.16 0.80 -14.49
N SER A 56 -9.63 0.32 -13.37
CA SER A 56 -10.43 -0.35 -12.32
C SER A 56 -11.07 0.62 -11.32
N PHE A 57 -10.69 1.89 -11.34
CA PHE A 57 -11.17 2.90 -10.40
C PHE A 57 -12.69 3.02 -10.45
N LEU A 58 -13.25 3.36 -11.61
CA LEU A 58 -14.68 3.68 -11.73
C LEU A 58 -15.59 2.50 -11.37
N PRO A 59 -15.41 1.27 -11.90
CA PRO A 59 -16.29 0.15 -11.55
C PRO A 59 -16.21 -0.23 -10.06
N ARG A 60 -15.00 -0.20 -9.50
CA ARG A 60 -14.79 -0.54 -8.09
C ARG A 60 -15.32 0.54 -7.16
N TYR A 61 -15.09 1.81 -7.50
CA TYR A 61 -15.61 2.98 -6.80
C TYR A 61 -17.14 2.94 -6.73
N LEU A 62 -17.81 2.78 -7.88
CA LEU A 62 -19.27 2.71 -7.94
C LEU A 62 -19.80 1.52 -7.14
N TYR A 63 -19.19 0.34 -7.27
CA TYR A 63 -19.56 -0.82 -6.47
C TYR A 63 -19.46 -0.54 -4.96
N LEU A 64 -18.39 0.09 -4.51
CA LEU A 64 -18.19 0.44 -3.09
C LEU A 64 -19.19 1.49 -2.61
N GLN A 65 -19.47 2.49 -3.44
CA GLN A 65 -20.39 3.56 -3.10
C GLN A 65 -21.84 3.06 -3.05
N PHE A 66 -22.26 2.18 -3.98
CA PHE A 66 -23.59 1.55 -3.95
C PHE A 66 -23.71 0.37 -2.99
N SER A 67 -22.60 -0.19 -2.51
CA SER A 67 -22.62 -1.14 -1.39
C SER A 67 -23.04 -0.47 -0.06
N LYS A 68 -23.11 0.87 -0.01
CA LYS A 68 -23.70 1.61 1.10
C LYS A 68 -25.22 1.62 0.95
N GLY A 69 -25.95 1.20 1.98
CA GLY A 69 -27.42 1.08 1.94
C GLY A 69 -28.13 2.39 1.56
N ALA A 70 -27.62 3.54 2.03
CA ALA A 70 -28.11 4.86 1.65
C ALA A 70 -28.12 5.09 0.13
N ASN A 71 -26.99 4.84 -0.52
CA ASN A 71 -26.82 5.05 -1.96
C ASN A 71 -27.63 4.03 -2.77
N ALA A 72 -27.76 2.80 -2.28
CA ALA A 72 -28.62 1.80 -2.89
C ALA A 72 -30.09 2.22 -2.85
N PHE A 73 -30.57 2.77 -1.72
CA PHE A 73 -31.92 3.30 -1.59
C PHE A 73 -32.20 4.45 -2.57
N PHE A 74 -31.30 5.43 -2.67
CA PHE A 74 -31.49 6.53 -3.61
C PHE A 74 -31.41 6.09 -5.07
N LEU A 75 -30.51 5.15 -5.40
CA LEU A 75 -30.48 4.54 -6.73
C LEU A 75 -31.81 3.86 -7.06
N PHE A 76 -32.40 3.13 -6.10
CA PHE A 76 -33.71 2.51 -6.27
C PHE A 76 -34.81 3.55 -6.55
N ILE A 77 -34.90 4.63 -5.76
CA ILE A 77 -35.87 5.71 -5.99
C ILE A 77 -35.64 6.41 -7.34
N THR A 78 -34.39 6.67 -7.73
CA THR A 78 -34.09 7.30 -9.01
C THR A 78 -34.49 6.42 -10.20
N ILE A 79 -34.34 5.09 -10.11
CA ILE A 79 -34.83 4.16 -11.13
C ILE A 79 -36.36 4.21 -11.20
N LEU A 80 -37.05 4.21 -10.06
CA LEU A 80 -38.51 4.30 -10.01
C LEU A 80 -39.05 5.60 -10.60
N GLN A 81 -38.37 6.73 -10.37
CA GLN A 81 -38.75 8.04 -10.93
C GLN A 81 -38.55 8.15 -12.45
N GLN A 82 -37.80 7.23 -13.05
CA GLN A 82 -37.58 7.22 -14.50
C GLN A 82 -38.76 6.61 -15.27
N ILE A 83 -39.63 5.86 -14.59
CA ILE A 83 -40.80 5.22 -15.18
C ILE A 83 -41.85 6.31 -15.49
N PRO A 84 -42.22 6.52 -16.77
CA PRO A 84 -43.27 7.47 -17.13
C PRO A 84 -44.60 7.04 -16.51
N ASP A 85 -45.48 8.01 -16.23
CA ASP A 85 -46.84 7.82 -15.67
C ASP A 85 -46.94 7.45 -14.18
N VAL A 86 -45.83 7.10 -13.52
CA VAL A 86 -45.80 6.75 -12.08
C VAL A 86 -45.21 7.86 -11.21
N SER A 87 -44.37 8.72 -11.78
CA SER A 87 -43.68 9.77 -11.02
C SER A 87 -44.51 11.08 -10.99
N PRO A 88 -45.04 11.52 -9.84
CA PRO A 88 -45.68 12.83 -9.71
C PRO A 88 -44.67 14.00 -9.70
N MET A 89 -43.37 13.68 -9.58
CA MET A 89 -42.26 14.64 -9.49
C MET A 89 -41.41 14.62 -10.76
N GLY A 90 -40.67 15.71 -11.01
CA GLY A 90 -39.77 15.80 -12.16
C GLY A 90 -38.66 14.74 -12.13
N LYS A 91 -38.43 14.09 -13.28
CA LYS A 91 -37.47 12.97 -13.46
C LYS A 91 -36.04 13.27 -12.98
N TYR A 92 -35.64 14.55 -12.97
CA TYR A 92 -34.28 14.97 -12.62
C TYR A 92 -34.10 15.35 -11.14
N THR A 93 -35.17 15.42 -10.36
CA THR A 93 -35.14 15.97 -8.99
C THR A 93 -34.29 15.15 -8.01
N THR A 94 -34.29 13.81 -8.10
CA THR A 94 -33.41 12.95 -7.27
C THR A 94 -32.11 12.56 -7.95
N LEU A 95 -32.14 12.43 -9.28
CA LEU A 95 -30.97 12.05 -10.07
C LEU A 95 -29.85 13.09 -9.93
N LEU A 96 -30.19 14.38 -9.97
CA LEU A 96 -29.20 15.44 -9.92
C LEU A 96 -28.44 15.47 -8.57
N PRO A 97 -29.09 15.51 -7.39
CA PRO A 97 -28.41 15.39 -6.10
C PRO A 97 -27.55 14.13 -5.96
N LEU A 98 -28.06 12.98 -6.42
CA LEU A 98 -27.32 11.72 -6.37
C LEU A 98 -26.03 11.79 -7.21
N MET A 99 -26.12 12.28 -8.45
CA MET A 99 -24.96 12.42 -9.33
C MET A 99 -23.93 13.41 -8.78
N ILE A 100 -24.37 14.55 -8.25
CA ILE A 100 -23.47 15.52 -7.59
C ILE A 100 -22.74 14.87 -6.42
N THR A 101 -23.46 14.12 -5.59
CA THR A 101 -22.87 13.38 -4.46
C THR A 101 -21.79 12.42 -4.94
N LEU A 102 -22.11 11.54 -5.89
CA LEU A 102 -21.19 10.55 -6.44
C LEU A 102 -19.94 11.19 -7.08
N ILE A 103 -20.09 12.36 -7.71
CA ILE A 103 -18.97 13.09 -8.29
C ILE A 103 -18.07 13.66 -7.18
N ILE A 104 -18.65 14.31 -6.17
CA ILE A 104 -17.89 14.90 -5.06
C ILE A 104 -17.12 13.82 -4.29
N SER A 105 -17.76 12.72 -3.90
CA SER A 105 -17.06 11.64 -3.21
C SER A 105 -15.98 11.00 -4.08
N GLY A 106 -16.22 10.92 -5.40
CA GLY A 106 -15.28 10.36 -6.37
C GLY A 106 -14.02 11.22 -6.53
N ILE A 107 -14.19 12.54 -6.68
CA ILE A 107 -13.07 13.49 -6.74
C ILE A 107 -12.24 13.41 -5.46
N ARG A 108 -12.89 13.40 -4.29
CA ARG A 108 -12.22 13.25 -3.00
C ARG A 108 -11.38 11.97 -2.94
N GLU A 109 -11.95 10.84 -3.36
CA GLU A 109 -11.26 9.55 -3.32
C GLU A 109 -10.05 9.50 -4.28
N ILE A 110 -10.15 10.15 -5.45
CA ILE A 110 -9.02 10.33 -6.37
C ILE A 110 -7.92 11.18 -5.72
N VAL A 111 -8.28 12.28 -5.06
CA VAL A 111 -7.31 13.14 -4.38
C VAL A 111 -6.59 12.38 -3.27
N GLU A 112 -7.31 11.64 -2.42
CA GLU A 112 -6.72 10.83 -1.35
C GLU A 112 -5.77 9.73 -1.88
N ASP A 113 -6.16 9.03 -2.96
CA ASP A 113 -5.32 8.00 -3.57
C ASP A 113 -4.08 8.61 -4.25
N TYR A 114 -4.23 9.75 -4.93
CA TYR A 114 -3.11 10.46 -5.56
C TYR A 114 -2.08 10.93 -4.55
N VAL A 115 -2.53 11.53 -3.44
CA VAL A 115 -1.65 11.96 -2.35
C VAL A 115 -0.94 10.76 -1.72
N SER A 116 -1.65 9.65 -1.51
CA SER A 116 -1.06 8.39 -1.03
C SER A 116 0.04 7.87 -1.96
N LEU A 117 -0.16 8.00 -3.28
CA LEU A 117 0.83 7.61 -4.28
C LEU A 117 2.05 8.52 -4.31
N LEU A 118 1.89 9.83 -4.10
CA LEU A 118 3.01 10.76 -4.01
C LEU A 118 3.93 10.43 -2.83
N LEU A 119 3.37 10.10 -1.67
CA LEU A 119 4.14 9.72 -0.47
C LEU A 119 4.96 8.44 -0.69
N VAL A 120 4.43 7.49 -1.44
CA VAL A 120 5.18 6.26 -1.79
C VAL A 120 6.31 6.58 -2.77
N LYS A 121 6.09 7.51 -3.71
CA LYS A 121 7.13 7.96 -4.64
C LYS A 121 8.27 8.72 -3.97
N SER A 122 8.01 9.40 -2.85
CA SER A 122 9.06 10.09 -2.07
C SER A 122 9.95 9.14 -1.25
N GLN A 123 9.62 7.85 -1.14
CA GLN A 123 10.54 6.88 -0.56
C GLN A 123 11.67 6.60 -1.58
N ASN A 124 12.89 6.98 -1.21
CA ASN A 124 14.09 6.87 -2.05
C ASN A 124 14.50 5.41 -2.27
N TYR A 125 13.95 4.76 -3.29
CA TYR A 125 14.52 3.53 -3.87
C TYR A 125 15.42 3.95 -5.04
N CYS A 126 16.71 4.19 -4.80
CA CYS A 126 17.69 4.45 -5.87
C CYS A 126 18.55 3.21 -6.06
N LEU A 127 18.01 2.24 -6.79
CA LEU A 127 18.67 0.96 -6.99
C LEU A 127 19.59 1.03 -8.21
N GLU A 128 20.40 0.01 -8.39
CA GLU A 128 21.12 -0.21 -9.65
C GLU A 128 20.74 -1.63 -10.11
N LYS A 129 20.06 -1.74 -11.26
CA LYS A 129 19.63 -3.03 -11.83
C LYS A 129 20.47 -3.32 -13.06
N ARG A 130 20.95 -4.56 -13.17
CA ARG A 130 21.68 -5.04 -14.34
C ARG A 130 20.76 -5.85 -15.24
N ARG A 131 20.58 -5.40 -16.49
CA ARG A 131 20.14 -6.27 -17.60
C ARG A 131 21.16 -6.34 -18.75
N THR A 132 22.00 -5.31 -18.92
CA THR A 132 23.11 -5.30 -19.90
C THR A 132 24.24 -4.34 -19.50
N CYS A 133 23.94 -3.22 -18.84
CA CYS A 133 24.86 -2.34 -18.09
C CYS A 133 24.21 -1.94 -16.76
N TRP A 134 24.97 -1.37 -15.82
CA TRP A 134 24.37 -0.73 -14.66
C TRP A 134 23.64 0.54 -15.08
N PHE A 135 22.33 0.57 -14.87
CA PHE A 135 21.54 1.78 -15.03
C PHE A 135 21.20 2.34 -13.65
N PHE A 136 21.41 3.66 -13.47
CA PHE A 136 20.86 4.42 -12.35
C PHE A 136 19.33 4.27 -12.36
N PHE A 137 18.78 3.63 -11.34
CA PHE A 137 17.37 3.24 -11.33
C PHE A 137 16.51 4.37 -10.75
N SER A 138 15.51 4.78 -11.52
CA SER A 138 14.36 5.54 -11.02
C SER A 138 13.39 4.58 -10.33
N PRO A 139 12.63 4.98 -9.29
CA PRO A 139 11.67 4.16 -8.52
C PRO A 139 10.51 3.54 -9.32
N ARG A 140 10.57 3.54 -10.67
CA ARG A 140 9.47 3.21 -11.58
C ARG A 140 9.63 1.89 -12.34
N LEU A 141 10.78 1.20 -12.29
CA LEU A 141 10.93 -0.08 -12.98
C LEU A 141 10.68 -1.29 -12.07
N LEU A 142 9.96 -2.28 -12.58
CA LEU A 142 9.71 -3.55 -11.92
C LEU A 142 11.02 -4.30 -11.62
N VAL A 143 11.14 -4.74 -10.36
CA VAL A 143 12.09 -5.76 -9.95
C VAL A 143 11.43 -7.11 -10.20
N ASN A 144 12.07 -7.98 -10.98
CA ASN A 144 11.60 -9.33 -11.27
C ASN A 144 12.46 -10.33 -10.47
N VAL A 145 11.90 -11.51 -10.24
CA VAL A 145 12.62 -12.64 -9.66
C VAL A 145 13.83 -12.98 -10.56
N GLY A 146 14.99 -13.22 -9.96
CA GLY A 146 16.24 -13.51 -10.65
C GLY A 146 17.06 -12.29 -11.08
N ASP A 147 16.53 -11.06 -10.96
CA ASP A 147 17.32 -9.86 -11.22
C ASP A 147 18.39 -9.66 -10.12
N ILE A 148 19.58 -9.21 -10.53
CA ILE A 148 20.63 -8.77 -9.60
C ILE A 148 20.44 -7.28 -9.31
N VAL A 149 20.35 -6.96 -8.03
CA VAL A 149 20.12 -5.61 -7.52
C VAL A 149 21.30 -5.20 -6.65
N LYS A 150 21.80 -3.99 -6.90
CA LYS A 150 22.73 -3.29 -6.02
C LYS A 150 22.00 -2.25 -5.20
N ALA A 151 22.17 -2.33 -3.88
CA ALA A 151 21.64 -1.35 -2.93
C ALA A 151 22.81 -0.64 -2.23
N SER A 152 22.69 0.67 -2.03
CA SER A 152 23.73 1.47 -1.36
C SER A 152 23.34 1.83 0.07
N ASN A 153 24.31 2.34 0.84
CA ASN A 153 24.13 2.70 2.25
C ASN A 153 22.93 3.66 2.46
N GLY A 154 22.11 3.38 3.46
CA GLY A 154 20.96 4.21 3.83
C GLY A 154 19.69 3.94 3.03
N GLN A 155 19.72 3.05 2.03
CA GLN A 155 18.56 2.74 1.20
C GLN A 155 17.70 1.62 1.79
N PHE A 156 16.41 1.66 1.47
CA PHE A 156 15.47 0.58 1.76
C PHE A 156 15.50 -0.48 0.68
N LEU A 157 15.46 -1.74 1.09
CA LEU A 157 15.44 -2.86 0.15
C LEU A 157 14.03 -3.06 -0.46
N PRO A 158 13.95 -3.22 -1.79
CA PRO A 158 12.67 -3.25 -2.52
C PRO A 158 11.93 -4.59 -2.45
N ALA A 159 12.66 -5.67 -2.25
CA ALA A 159 12.24 -7.05 -2.43
C ALA A 159 13.08 -7.96 -1.53
N ASP A 160 12.68 -9.21 -1.36
CA ASP A 160 13.48 -10.18 -0.61
C ASP A 160 14.57 -10.72 -1.53
N MET A 161 15.83 -10.60 -1.10
CA MET A 161 17.00 -10.91 -1.92
C MET A 161 18.04 -11.72 -1.15
N VAL A 162 18.66 -12.67 -1.84
CA VAL A 162 19.80 -13.42 -1.33
C VAL A 162 21.06 -12.61 -1.58
N LEU A 163 21.87 -12.42 -0.53
CA LEU A 163 23.11 -11.68 -0.58
C LEU A 163 24.19 -12.48 -1.34
N ILE A 164 24.75 -11.88 -2.39
CA ILE A 164 25.86 -12.44 -3.18
C ILE A 164 27.18 -11.92 -2.63
N SER A 165 27.30 -10.58 -2.56
CA SER A 165 28.53 -9.91 -2.14
C SER A 165 28.23 -8.56 -1.49
N SER A 166 29.18 -8.07 -0.70
CA SER A 166 29.11 -6.80 0.02
C SER A 166 30.46 -6.09 -0.03
N SER A 167 30.45 -4.79 0.22
CA SER A 167 31.65 -3.96 0.32
C SER A 167 32.53 -4.26 1.53
N GLU A 168 31.97 -4.82 2.61
CA GLU A 168 32.70 -5.04 3.87
C GLU A 168 33.58 -6.30 3.85
N PRO A 169 34.65 -6.35 4.68
CA PRO A 169 35.45 -7.55 4.85
C PRO A 169 34.57 -8.71 5.34
N GLN A 170 34.92 -9.93 4.92
CA GLN A 170 34.15 -11.17 5.20
C GLN A 170 32.74 -11.19 4.60
N VAL A 171 32.42 -10.28 3.69
CA VAL A 171 31.16 -10.23 2.93
C VAL A 171 29.93 -10.13 3.85
N THR A 172 30.10 -9.40 4.95
CA THR A 172 29.04 -9.11 5.91
C THR A 172 28.30 -7.84 5.55
N CYS A 173 27.03 -7.72 5.93
CA CYS A 173 26.31 -6.46 5.89
C CYS A 173 25.45 -6.25 7.12
N TYR A 174 25.15 -4.98 7.40
CA TYR A 174 24.36 -4.58 8.55
C TYR A 174 23.03 -4.02 8.06
N VAL A 175 21.94 -4.62 8.54
CA VAL A 175 20.59 -4.20 8.19
C VAL A 175 19.83 -3.75 9.44
N ALA A 176 19.22 -2.58 9.34
CA ALA A 176 18.28 -2.10 10.35
C ALA A 176 16.91 -2.72 10.08
N THR A 177 16.41 -3.48 11.06
CA THR A 177 15.10 -4.16 11.00
C THR A 177 14.04 -3.45 11.84
N SER A 178 14.25 -2.18 12.17
CA SER A 178 13.33 -1.36 12.95
C SER A 178 11.91 -1.28 12.35
N ASN A 179 11.81 -1.42 11.03
CA ASN A 179 10.52 -1.40 10.33
C ASN A 179 9.78 -2.74 10.33
N LEU A 180 10.46 -3.84 10.66
CA LEU A 180 9.89 -5.19 10.67
C LEU A 180 9.54 -5.63 12.09
N ASP A 181 10.54 -5.60 12.97
CA ASP A 181 10.47 -6.19 14.32
C ASP A 181 10.54 -5.14 15.44
N GLY A 182 10.69 -3.85 15.10
CA GLY A 182 10.87 -2.78 16.10
C GLY A 182 12.20 -2.86 16.86
N GLU A 183 13.14 -3.69 16.44
CA GLU A 183 14.46 -3.79 17.04
C GLU A 183 15.36 -2.63 16.58
N THR A 184 16.10 -2.02 17.53
CA THR A 184 17.05 -0.93 17.25
C THR A 184 18.43 -1.42 16.82
N ASN A 185 18.78 -2.66 17.18
CA ASN A 185 20.07 -3.25 16.84
C ASN A 185 20.16 -3.55 15.35
N LEU A 186 21.36 -3.35 14.80
CA LEU A 186 21.65 -3.77 13.44
C LEU A 186 21.81 -5.29 13.43
N LYS A 187 21.05 -5.96 12.56
CA LYS A 187 21.23 -7.39 12.32
C LYS A 187 22.37 -7.58 11.33
N ILE A 188 23.30 -8.47 11.66
CA ILE A 188 24.41 -8.85 10.79
C ILE A 188 23.90 -9.94 9.85
N ARG A 189 24.17 -9.76 8.57
CA ARG A 189 23.90 -10.75 7.51
C ARG A 189 25.21 -11.04 6.80
N GLN A 190 25.40 -12.26 6.32
CA GLN A 190 26.65 -12.67 5.69
C GLN A 190 26.36 -13.42 4.40
N ALA A 191 27.09 -13.08 3.35
CA ALA A 191 26.94 -13.76 2.06
C ALA A 191 27.60 -15.14 2.09
N LEU A 192 27.33 -15.94 1.08
CA LEU A 192 28.02 -17.22 0.88
C LEU A 192 29.48 -16.96 0.52
N LEU A 193 30.40 -17.72 1.13
CA LEU A 193 31.83 -17.63 0.82
C LEU A 193 32.11 -17.97 -0.65
N ALA A 194 31.35 -18.88 -1.24
CA ALA A 194 31.45 -19.26 -2.65
C ALA A 194 31.18 -18.07 -3.61
N THR A 195 30.39 -17.08 -3.19
CA THR A 195 30.05 -15.90 -4.01
C THR A 195 30.80 -14.64 -3.58
N ALA A 196 31.71 -14.74 -2.61
CA ALA A 196 32.42 -13.62 -1.99
C ALA A 196 33.25 -12.80 -2.99
N GLU A 197 33.91 -13.47 -3.93
CA GLU A 197 34.80 -12.85 -4.92
C GLU A 197 34.06 -12.15 -6.05
N MET A 198 32.73 -12.33 -6.14
CA MET A 198 31.88 -11.79 -7.20
C MET A 198 31.51 -10.33 -6.90
N GLN A 199 32.50 -9.44 -7.02
CA GLN A 199 32.32 -7.99 -6.76
C GLN A 199 32.27 -7.17 -8.06
N THR A 200 33.01 -7.62 -9.07
CA THR A 200 33.17 -6.88 -10.33
C THR A 200 32.12 -7.28 -11.36
N GLU A 201 31.72 -6.36 -12.23
CA GLU A 201 30.75 -6.61 -13.30
C GLU A 201 31.13 -7.80 -14.19
N LYS A 202 32.42 -7.95 -14.48
CA LYS A 202 32.92 -9.05 -15.31
C LYS A 202 32.74 -10.42 -14.64
N GLN A 203 32.92 -10.47 -13.31
CA GLN A 203 32.76 -11.69 -12.51
C GLN A 203 31.27 -12.04 -12.35
N LEU A 204 30.42 -11.03 -12.13
CA LEU A 204 28.98 -11.21 -12.14
C LEU A 204 28.43 -11.68 -13.50
N SER A 205 29.09 -11.34 -14.63
CA SER A 205 28.67 -11.84 -15.95
C SER A 205 29.10 -13.28 -16.26
N SER A 206 30.06 -13.83 -15.53
CA SER A 206 30.40 -15.26 -15.60
C SER A 206 29.62 -16.11 -14.60
N LEU A 207 29.04 -15.48 -13.58
CA LEU A 207 28.29 -16.16 -12.53
C LEU A 207 27.00 -16.74 -13.10
N SER A 208 26.88 -18.07 -13.14
CA SER A 208 25.69 -18.81 -13.54
C SER A 208 25.38 -19.90 -12.51
N GLY A 209 24.11 -20.06 -12.18
CA GLY A 209 23.67 -21.01 -11.18
C GLY A 209 22.17 -21.07 -11.04
N LYS A 210 21.70 -21.89 -10.10
CA LYS A 210 20.28 -22.12 -9.80
C LYS A 210 20.06 -21.94 -8.31
N ILE A 211 19.03 -21.18 -7.93
CA ILE A 211 18.61 -21.03 -6.54
C ILE A 211 17.29 -21.77 -6.39
N GLU A 212 17.29 -22.80 -5.55
CA GLU A 212 16.07 -23.48 -5.11
C GLU A 212 15.75 -23.00 -3.69
N CYS A 213 14.51 -22.62 -3.44
CA CYS A 213 14.10 -22.11 -2.14
C CYS A 213 12.70 -22.61 -1.80
N GLU A 214 12.36 -22.57 -0.52
CA GLU A 214 11.00 -22.85 -0.07
C GLU A 214 9.98 -21.87 -0.67
N GLY A 215 8.70 -22.21 -0.57
CA GLY A 215 7.62 -21.28 -0.91
C GLY A 215 7.60 -20.06 0.01
N PRO A 216 7.00 -18.93 -0.41
CA PRO A 216 7.00 -17.72 0.38
C PRO A 216 6.19 -17.90 1.66
N ASN A 217 6.80 -17.62 2.81
CA ASN A 217 6.25 -17.82 4.16
C ASN A 217 6.17 -16.53 5.01
N LEU A 218 5.34 -16.57 6.05
CA LEU A 218 5.08 -15.45 6.95
C LEU A 218 6.20 -15.23 7.98
N HIS A 219 7.08 -16.22 8.19
CA HIS A 219 8.06 -16.18 9.26
C HIS A 219 9.36 -15.49 8.81
N PHE A 220 9.69 -14.36 9.46
CA PHE A 220 10.90 -13.59 9.13
C PHE A 220 12.21 -14.33 9.46
N SER A 221 12.19 -15.24 10.44
CA SER A 221 13.38 -15.93 10.97
C SER A 221 13.76 -17.22 10.22
N THR A 222 12.83 -17.83 9.49
CA THR A 222 13.06 -19.11 8.82
C THR A 222 13.24 -18.90 7.33
N PHE A 223 14.40 -19.24 6.78
CA PHE A 223 14.57 -19.30 5.33
C PHE A 223 15.39 -20.53 5.01
N THR A 224 14.89 -21.38 4.10
CA THR A 224 15.61 -22.55 3.61
C THR A 224 15.70 -22.52 2.09
N GLY A 225 16.93 -22.52 1.57
CA GLY A 225 17.21 -22.71 0.15
C GLY A 225 18.54 -23.41 -0.10
N SER A 226 18.81 -23.73 -1.35
CA SER A 226 20.08 -24.26 -1.84
C SER A 226 20.54 -23.47 -3.07
N LEU A 227 21.79 -23.06 -3.07
CA LEU A 227 22.47 -22.47 -4.22
C LEU A 227 23.24 -23.58 -4.94
N HIS A 228 22.94 -23.77 -6.22
CA HIS A 228 23.66 -24.66 -7.12
C HIS A 228 24.48 -23.81 -8.10
N LEU A 229 25.78 -23.71 -7.88
CA LEU A 229 26.71 -23.07 -8.82
C LEU A 229 27.23 -24.10 -9.83
N ASN A 230 27.53 -23.65 -11.05
CA ASN A 230 28.02 -24.54 -12.10
C ASN A 230 29.39 -25.16 -11.74
N GLY A 231 29.39 -26.45 -11.41
CA GLY A 231 30.60 -27.22 -11.09
C GLY A 231 30.91 -27.38 -9.60
N GLU A 232 30.08 -26.84 -8.70
CA GLU A 232 30.25 -26.95 -7.24
C GLU A 232 29.11 -27.72 -6.58
N SER A 233 29.37 -28.29 -5.39
CA SER A 233 28.34 -28.93 -4.57
C SER A 233 27.28 -27.90 -4.12
N PRO A 234 26.01 -28.31 -3.97
CA PRO A 234 24.97 -27.41 -3.49
C PRO A 234 25.30 -26.84 -2.11
N VAL A 235 25.20 -25.51 -1.97
CA VAL A 235 25.46 -24.81 -0.71
C VAL A 235 24.14 -24.38 -0.08
N PRO A 236 23.87 -24.70 1.20
CA PRO A 236 22.63 -24.29 1.86
C PRO A 236 22.60 -22.79 2.10
N ILE A 237 21.44 -22.19 1.85
CA ILE A 237 21.11 -20.79 2.12
C ILE A 237 20.17 -20.76 3.32
N GLY A 238 20.60 -20.08 4.38
CA GLY A 238 19.82 -19.85 5.58
C GLY A 238 19.26 -18.42 5.67
N PRO A 239 18.66 -18.06 6.82
CA PRO A 239 18.12 -16.72 7.05
C PRO A 239 19.21 -15.64 7.11
N ASP A 240 20.45 -15.99 7.47
CA ASP A 240 21.56 -15.05 7.58
C ASP A 240 22.11 -14.57 6.24
N GLN A 241 21.77 -15.27 5.17
CA GLN A 241 22.13 -14.93 3.79
C GLN A 241 21.03 -14.13 3.08
N VAL A 242 19.87 -13.91 3.70
CA VAL A 242 18.73 -13.24 3.08
C VAL A 242 18.50 -11.85 3.67
N LEU A 243 18.27 -10.89 2.77
CA LEU A 243 17.83 -9.55 3.09
C LEU A 243 16.36 -9.40 2.77
N LEU A 244 15.58 -8.91 3.74
CA LEU A 244 14.13 -8.77 3.62
C LEU A 244 13.75 -7.37 3.13
N ARG A 245 12.65 -7.30 2.40
CA ARG A 245 12.01 -6.05 1.98
C ARG A 245 11.70 -5.16 3.18
N GLY A 246 11.92 -3.85 3.03
CA GLY A 246 11.60 -2.85 4.06
C GLY A 246 12.67 -2.68 5.14
N THR A 247 13.70 -3.51 5.14
CA THR A 247 14.93 -3.28 5.92
C THR A 247 15.77 -2.19 5.28
N GLN A 248 16.48 -1.42 6.12
CA GLN A 248 17.38 -0.37 5.67
C GLN A 248 18.82 -0.85 5.76
N LEU A 249 19.59 -0.70 4.69
CA LEU A 249 21.01 -0.96 4.72
C LEU A 249 21.72 0.13 5.54
N LYS A 250 22.54 -0.24 6.51
CA LYS A 250 23.35 0.70 7.31
C LYS A 250 24.78 0.22 7.40
N ASN A 251 25.72 1.14 7.62
CA ASN A 251 27.14 0.83 7.87
C ASN A 251 27.82 -0.08 6.82
N THR A 252 27.27 -0.14 5.60
CA THR A 252 27.89 -0.82 4.46
C THR A 252 27.68 0.02 3.21
N GLN A 253 28.72 0.27 2.43
CA GLN A 253 28.66 1.16 1.27
C GLN A 253 27.71 0.62 0.18
N TRP A 254 27.82 -0.67 -0.14
CA TRP A 254 26.97 -1.33 -1.11
C TRP A 254 26.83 -2.83 -0.84
N VAL A 255 25.71 -3.39 -1.30
CA VAL A 255 25.44 -4.84 -1.32
C VAL A 255 24.90 -5.24 -2.68
N LEU A 256 25.25 -6.46 -3.09
CA LEU A 256 24.76 -7.13 -4.29
C LEU A 256 23.94 -8.33 -3.88
N GLY A 257 22.74 -8.46 -4.44
CA GLY A 257 21.92 -9.66 -4.21
C GLY A 257 21.00 -10.01 -5.36
N ILE A 258 20.61 -11.28 -5.40
CA ILE A 258 19.64 -11.84 -6.36
C ILE A 258 18.27 -11.81 -5.72
N VAL A 259 17.28 -11.29 -6.44
CA VAL A 259 15.91 -11.20 -5.97
C VAL A 259 15.24 -12.57 -6.01
N VAL A 260 14.70 -13.00 -4.87
CA VAL A 260 14.01 -14.29 -4.72
C VAL A 260 12.50 -14.12 -4.66
N TYR A 261 11.99 -13.22 -3.81
CA TYR A 261 10.55 -12.93 -3.74
C TYR A 261 10.25 -11.48 -4.10
N THR A 262 9.17 -11.26 -4.85
CA THR A 262 8.73 -9.93 -5.30
C THR A 262 7.27 -9.65 -4.93
N GLY A 263 6.92 -8.36 -4.82
CA GLY A 263 5.52 -7.96 -4.63
C GLY A 263 4.86 -8.57 -3.39
N PHE A 264 3.72 -9.24 -3.58
CA PHE A 264 2.92 -9.88 -2.52
C PHE A 264 3.55 -11.15 -1.94
N GLU A 265 4.55 -11.72 -2.61
CA GLU A 265 5.25 -12.92 -2.15
C GLU A 265 6.36 -12.58 -1.14
N THR A 266 6.76 -11.30 -1.05
CA THR A 266 7.73 -10.88 -0.02
C THR A 266 7.18 -11.11 1.39
N LYS A 267 8.02 -11.58 2.31
CA LYS A 267 7.61 -11.92 3.68
C LYS A 267 6.96 -10.75 4.41
N PHE A 268 7.49 -9.55 4.16
CA PHE A 268 6.91 -8.30 4.68
C PHE A 268 5.45 -8.10 4.24
N MET A 269 5.15 -8.34 2.95
CA MET A 269 3.80 -8.19 2.42
C MET A 269 2.87 -9.33 2.83
N GLN A 270 3.39 -10.54 3.00
CA GLN A 270 2.58 -11.64 3.53
C GLN A 270 2.12 -11.36 4.96
N ASN A 271 2.98 -10.74 5.78
CA ASN A 271 2.60 -10.26 7.12
C ASN A 271 1.75 -8.98 7.10
N SER A 272 1.55 -8.36 5.94
CA SER A 272 0.61 -7.26 5.81
C SER A 272 -0.82 -7.79 5.72
N ILE A 273 -1.64 -7.47 6.72
CA ILE A 273 -3.07 -7.76 6.69
C ILE A 273 -3.69 -7.00 5.52
N LYS A 274 -4.39 -7.69 4.62
CA LYS A 274 -5.20 -7.03 3.59
C LYS A 274 -6.11 -6.01 4.27
N LEU A 275 -5.89 -4.72 4.03
CA LEU A 275 -6.60 -3.67 4.75
C LEU A 275 -8.11 -3.84 4.56
N PRO A 276 -8.89 -4.14 5.62
CA PRO A 276 -10.33 -4.10 5.52
C PRO A 276 -10.75 -2.64 5.26
N LEU A 277 -11.85 -2.46 4.53
CA LEU A 277 -12.44 -1.14 4.34
C LEU A 277 -12.97 -0.66 5.69
N LYS A 278 -12.22 0.24 6.33
CA LYS A 278 -12.60 0.85 7.61
C LYS A 278 -13.85 1.71 7.36
N ARG A 279 -14.90 1.47 8.14
CA ARG A 279 -16.16 2.24 8.15
C ARG A 279 -16.33 2.85 9.53
N SER A 280 -16.74 4.10 9.60
CA SER A 280 -16.98 4.74 10.89
C SER A 280 -18.26 4.25 11.54
N ASN A 281 -18.35 4.42 12.85
CA ASN A 281 -19.52 4.12 13.65
C ASN A 281 -20.70 5.02 13.26
N VAL A 282 -20.44 6.30 12.97
CA VAL A 282 -21.45 7.23 12.45
C VAL A 282 -22.06 6.70 11.16
N GLU A 283 -21.26 6.18 10.22
CA GLU A 283 -21.79 5.56 8.99
C GLU A 283 -22.68 4.35 9.27
N LYS A 284 -22.34 3.52 10.27
CA LYS A 284 -23.17 2.38 10.67
C LYS A 284 -24.51 2.85 11.25
N VAL A 285 -24.47 3.85 12.14
CA VAL A 285 -25.68 4.43 12.76
C VAL A 285 -26.59 5.07 11.70
N THR A 286 -26.03 5.88 10.79
CA THR A 286 -26.79 6.48 9.69
C THR A 286 -27.44 5.40 8.80
N ASN A 287 -26.75 4.31 8.51
CA ASN A 287 -27.30 3.21 7.72
C ASN A 287 -28.49 2.52 8.44
N VAL A 288 -28.40 2.32 9.76
CA VAL A 288 -29.51 1.79 10.56
C VAL A 288 -30.69 2.75 10.56
N GLN A 289 -30.46 4.05 10.72
CA GLN A 289 -31.51 5.07 10.68
C GLN A 289 -32.23 5.12 9.33
N ILE A 290 -31.48 5.03 8.23
CA ILE A 290 -32.05 4.96 6.87
C ILE A 290 -32.94 3.72 6.70
N LEU A 291 -32.52 2.58 7.25
CA LEU A 291 -33.34 1.36 7.23
C LEU A 291 -34.63 1.53 8.04
N VAL A 292 -34.58 2.17 9.21
CA VAL A 292 -35.79 2.49 10.01
C VAL A 292 -36.73 3.43 9.24
N LEU A 293 -36.18 4.49 8.63
CA LEU A 293 -36.96 5.43 7.81
C LEU A 293 -37.56 4.76 6.57
N PHE A 294 -36.87 3.79 5.97
CA PHE A 294 -37.39 2.99 4.86
C PHE A 294 -38.61 2.14 5.26
N TRP A 295 -38.57 1.47 6.42
CA TRP A 295 -39.73 0.74 6.91
C TRP A 295 -40.91 1.67 7.25
N LEU A 296 -40.62 2.85 7.81
CA LEU A 296 -41.64 3.87 8.06
C LEU A 296 -42.27 4.38 6.75
N LEU A 297 -41.44 4.59 5.71
CA LEU A 297 -41.90 4.97 4.38
C LEU A 297 -42.89 3.94 3.81
N LEU A 298 -42.55 2.64 3.89
CA LEU A 298 -43.42 1.56 3.41
C LEU A 298 -44.73 1.48 4.20
N ALA A 299 -44.69 1.69 5.53
CA ALA A 299 -45.90 1.70 6.34
C ALA A 299 -46.83 2.86 5.95
N MET A 300 -46.27 4.07 5.75
CA MET A 300 -47.03 5.24 5.34
C MET A 300 -47.63 5.08 3.94
N SER A 301 -46.89 4.51 2.98
CA SER A 301 -47.42 4.28 1.63
C SER A 301 -48.55 3.26 1.61
N LEU A 302 -48.49 2.20 2.43
CA LEU A 302 -49.57 1.22 2.56
C LEU A 302 -50.83 1.84 3.16
N VAL A 303 -50.70 2.63 4.24
CA VAL A 303 -51.84 3.31 4.86
C VAL A 303 -52.50 4.29 3.89
N SER A 304 -51.70 5.06 3.13
CA SER A 304 -52.21 5.97 2.11
C SER A 304 -52.91 5.25 0.96
N TYR A 305 -52.36 4.10 0.51
CA TYR A 305 -53.00 3.27 -0.51
C TYR A 305 -54.35 2.72 -0.05
N SER A 306 -54.43 2.13 1.14
CA SER A 306 -55.71 1.64 1.69
C SER A 306 -56.73 2.77 1.85
N SER A 307 -56.27 3.96 2.24
CA SER A 307 -57.14 5.15 2.33
C SER A 307 -57.64 5.60 0.95
N TYR A 308 -56.81 5.51 -0.08
CA TYR A 308 -57.16 5.81 -1.47
C TYR A 308 -58.19 4.83 -2.03
N GLU A 309 -58.04 3.53 -1.76
CA GLU A 309 -59.01 2.50 -2.16
C GLU A 309 -60.40 2.77 -1.57
N ILE A 310 -60.48 3.11 -0.28
CA ILE A 310 -61.74 3.48 0.39
C ILE A 310 -62.33 4.78 -0.20
N TRP A 311 -61.47 5.71 -0.64
CA TRP A 311 -61.94 6.96 -1.23
C TRP A 311 -62.53 6.76 -2.63
N ILE A 312 -61.86 5.97 -3.48
CA ILE A 312 -62.28 5.76 -4.87
C ILE A 312 -63.57 4.93 -4.96
N SER A 313 -63.89 4.14 -3.93
CA SER A 313 -65.12 3.34 -3.85
C SER A 313 -66.40 4.18 -3.74
N ARG A 314 -66.30 5.52 -3.70
CA ARG A 314 -67.47 6.42 -3.74
C ARG A 314 -68.12 6.41 -5.13
N TRP A 315 -69.45 6.41 -5.13
CA TRP A 315 -70.29 6.23 -6.33
C TRP A 315 -69.99 7.18 -7.50
N TYR A 316 -69.44 8.37 -7.25
CA TYR A 316 -69.11 9.36 -8.27
C TYR A 316 -67.66 9.25 -8.81
N LEU A 317 -66.81 8.38 -8.24
CA LEU A 317 -65.41 8.16 -8.63
C LEU A 317 -65.13 6.73 -9.13
N SER A 318 -66.15 5.87 -9.20
CA SER A 318 -66.03 4.44 -9.51
C SER A 318 -65.48 4.10 -10.91
N SER A 319 -65.27 5.09 -11.79
CA SER A 319 -64.78 4.87 -13.15
C SER A 319 -63.25 4.75 -13.28
N PHE A 320 -62.49 4.98 -12.20
CA PHE A 320 -61.03 4.84 -12.21
C PHE A 320 -60.60 3.40 -11.89
N TYR A 321 -59.75 2.82 -12.73
CA TYR A 321 -59.15 1.49 -12.49
C TYR A 321 -58.06 1.59 -11.42
N LEU A 322 -58.19 0.79 -10.36
CA LEU A 322 -57.17 0.66 -9.31
C LEU A 322 -56.05 -0.27 -9.77
N ASN A 323 -54.82 0.22 -9.72
CA ASN A 323 -53.62 -0.56 -10.00
C ASN A 323 -52.74 -0.58 -8.75
N PHE A 324 -52.93 -1.57 -7.88
CA PHE A 324 -52.20 -1.71 -6.61
C PHE A 324 -50.70 -1.40 -6.72
N GLY A 325 -50.02 -1.99 -7.71
CA GLY A 325 -48.58 -1.79 -7.91
C GLY A 325 -48.20 -0.35 -8.27
N PHE A 326 -48.87 0.25 -9.25
CA PHE A 326 -48.54 1.59 -9.72
C PHE A 326 -48.94 2.67 -8.71
N ASP A 327 -50.13 2.55 -8.13
CA ASP A 327 -50.64 3.51 -7.14
C ASP A 327 -49.79 3.50 -5.86
N LEU A 328 -49.33 2.32 -5.40
CA LEU A 328 -48.42 2.21 -4.27
C LEU A 328 -47.04 2.82 -4.57
N LEU A 329 -46.52 2.63 -5.79
CA LEU A 329 -45.26 3.24 -6.23
C LEU A 329 -45.35 4.78 -6.26
N VAL A 330 -46.49 5.35 -6.67
CA VAL A 330 -46.73 6.80 -6.62
C VAL A 330 -46.58 7.32 -5.18
N PHE A 331 -47.16 6.64 -4.19
CA PHE A 331 -47.04 7.04 -2.77
C PHE A 331 -45.61 6.88 -2.23
N ILE A 332 -44.89 5.83 -2.61
CA ILE A 332 -43.47 5.66 -2.25
C ILE A 332 -42.64 6.82 -2.81
N ILE A 333 -42.86 7.19 -4.07
CA ILE A 333 -42.17 8.31 -4.70
C ILE A 333 -42.58 9.63 -4.05
N LEU A 334 -43.84 9.82 -3.64
CA LEU A 334 -44.27 11.06 -2.98
C LEU A 334 -43.54 11.28 -1.65
N TYR A 335 -43.37 10.22 -0.85
CA TYR A 335 -42.75 10.30 0.47
C TYR A 335 -41.22 10.11 0.48
N HIS A 336 -40.56 9.96 -0.68
CA HIS A 336 -39.11 9.72 -0.75
C HIS A 336 -38.25 10.80 -0.05
N ASN A 337 -38.75 12.03 0.05
CA ASN A 337 -38.09 13.15 0.73
C ASN A 337 -37.94 12.96 2.25
N LEU A 338 -38.59 11.94 2.84
CA LEU A 338 -38.44 11.57 4.25
C LEU A 338 -36.99 11.15 4.58
N ILE A 339 -36.26 10.63 3.59
CA ILE A 339 -34.83 10.33 3.72
C ILE A 339 -34.06 11.45 3.01
N PRO A 340 -33.51 12.44 3.75
CA PRO A 340 -32.86 13.59 3.14
C PRO A 340 -31.53 13.20 2.49
N ILE A 341 -31.45 13.29 1.15
CA ILE A 341 -30.20 13.07 0.39
C ILE A 341 -29.09 14.00 0.90
N SER A 342 -29.46 15.21 1.31
CA SER A 342 -28.53 16.22 1.83
C SER A 342 -27.75 15.76 3.06
N LEU A 343 -28.30 14.86 3.91
CA LEU A 343 -27.59 14.33 5.07
C LEU A 343 -26.30 13.58 4.68
N LEU A 344 -26.35 12.83 3.59
CA LEU A 344 -25.20 12.05 3.15
C LEU A 344 -24.09 12.96 2.62
N VAL A 345 -24.47 13.95 1.81
CA VAL A 345 -23.54 14.94 1.24
C VAL A 345 -22.90 15.79 2.33
N THR A 346 -23.70 16.29 3.28
CA THR A 346 -23.18 17.14 4.35
C THR A 346 -22.21 16.38 5.24
N LEU A 347 -22.49 15.12 5.58
CA LEU A 347 -21.56 14.28 6.33
C LEU A 347 -20.23 14.09 5.59
N GLU A 348 -20.25 13.86 4.27
CA GLU A 348 -19.02 13.70 3.49
C GLU A 348 -18.20 15.00 3.43
N ILE A 349 -18.85 16.15 3.25
CA ILE A 349 -18.18 17.46 3.22
C ILE A 349 -17.60 17.80 4.60
N VAL A 350 -18.36 17.62 5.68
CA VAL A 350 -17.91 17.92 7.05
C VAL A 350 -16.67 17.10 7.39
N LYS A 351 -16.67 15.78 7.10
CA LYS A 351 -15.50 14.92 7.31
C LYS A 351 -14.28 15.42 6.53
N TYR A 352 -14.46 15.84 5.28
CA TYR A 352 -13.37 16.37 4.46
C TYR A 352 -12.80 17.68 5.02
N VAL A 353 -13.66 18.61 5.43
CA VAL A 353 -13.23 19.88 6.05
C VAL A 353 -12.50 19.64 7.37
N GLN A 354 -12.99 18.72 8.21
CA GLN A 354 -12.30 18.32 9.45
C GLN A 354 -10.90 17.75 9.18
N ALA A 355 -10.72 16.97 8.10
CA ALA A 355 -9.40 16.47 7.71
C ALA A 355 -8.45 17.62 7.33
N MET A 356 -8.97 18.66 6.65
CA MET A 356 -8.17 19.84 6.31
C MET A 356 -7.76 20.63 7.56
N PHE A 357 -8.64 20.76 8.56
CA PHE A 357 -8.28 21.40 9.83
C PHE A 357 -7.17 20.65 10.56
N ILE A 358 -7.16 19.31 10.55
CA ILE A 358 -6.06 18.52 11.10
C ILE A 358 -4.73 18.81 10.37
N ASN A 359 -4.77 19.00 9.05
CA ASN A 359 -3.58 19.26 8.25
C ASN A 359 -3.02 20.69 8.40
N TRP A 360 -3.88 21.65 8.75
CA TRP A 360 -3.51 23.06 8.93
C TRP A 360 -3.15 23.43 10.36
N ASP A 361 -3.21 22.47 11.29
CA ASP A 361 -2.91 22.72 12.69
C ASP A 361 -1.40 22.92 12.92
N GLU A 362 -1.03 24.12 13.37
CA GLU A 362 0.35 24.49 13.71
C GLU A 362 0.81 23.83 15.03
N ASP A 363 -0.09 23.49 15.94
CA ASP A 363 0.26 22.81 17.19
C ASP A 363 0.70 21.35 16.94
N MET A 364 0.23 20.77 15.84
CA MET A 364 0.64 19.44 15.37
C MET A 364 1.81 19.47 14.37
N HIS A 365 2.60 20.56 14.37
CA HIS A 365 3.81 20.70 13.57
C HIS A 365 5.07 20.21 14.28
N TYR A 366 5.79 19.28 13.66
CA TYR A 366 7.10 18.86 14.13
C TYR A 366 8.23 19.69 13.50
N LYS A 367 8.75 20.65 14.28
CA LYS A 367 9.79 21.60 13.85
C LYS A 367 11.11 20.95 13.41
N GLY A 368 11.49 19.80 13.98
CA GLY A 368 12.79 19.17 13.71
C GLY A 368 12.99 18.75 12.25
N ASN A 369 11.94 18.21 11.62
CA ASN A 369 11.96 17.79 10.21
C ASN A 369 11.02 18.62 9.33
N ASN A 370 10.43 19.70 9.87
CA ASN A 370 9.41 20.52 9.21
C ASN A 370 8.25 19.68 8.62
N VAL A 371 7.69 18.78 9.45
CA VAL A 371 6.61 17.86 9.03
C VAL A 371 5.33 18.22 9.79
N TYR A 372 4.25 18.44 9.04
CA TYR A 372 2.90 18.64 9.58
C TYR A 372 2.16 17.31 9.78
N ALA A 373 1.21 17.28 10.71
CA ALA A 373 0.26 16.18 10.79
C ALA A 373 -0.52 16.04 9.48
N MET A 374 -0.74 14.79 9.05
CA MET A 374 -1.36 14.51 7.77
C MET A 374 -2.45 13.46 7.92
N ALA A 375 -3.71 13.89 7.78
CA ALA A 375 -4.87 13.03 7.74
C ALA A 375 -4.90 12.27 6.40
N ARG A 376 -4.47 10.99 6.42
CA ARG A 376 -4.42 10.11 5.23
C ARG A 376 -5.79 9.57 4.80
N THR A 377 -6.82 9.71 5.63
CA THR A 377 -8.16 9.19 5.36
C THR A 377 -9.17 10.10 6.06
N SER A 378 -10.05 10.75 5.31
CA SER A 378 -11.05 11.67 5.88
C SER A 378 -12.25 10.95 6.54
N ASN A 379 -12.50 9.69 6.20
CA ASN A 379 -13.70 8.97 6.65
C ASN A 379 -13.72 8.61 8.16
N LEU A 380 -12.61 8.76 8.87
CA LEU A 380 -12.40 8.24 10.24
C LEU A 380 -12.17 9.34 11.28
N ASN A 381 -12.34 10.61 10.92
CA ASN A 381 -11.99 11.73 11.79
C ASN A 381 -12.79 11.71 13.10
N GLU A 382 -14.07 11.35 13.03
CA GLU A 382 -14.94 11.25 14.20
C GLU A 382 -14.57 10.09 15.16
N GLU A 383 -13.89 9.05 14.67
CA GLU A 383 -13.48 7.90 15.49
C GLU A 383 -12.38 8.29 16.47
N LEU A 384 -11.57 9.31 16.14
CA LEU A 384 -10.53 9.83 17.04
C LEU A 384 -11.11 10.26 18.40
N GLY A 385 -12.34 10.77 18.41
CA GLY A 385 -13.04 11.13 19.65
C GLY A 385 -13.64 9.95 20.43
N GLN A 386 -13.65 8.74 19.86
CA GLN A 386 -14.24 7.54 20.45
C GLN A 386 -13.19 6.52 20.92
N VAL A 387 -11.89 6.84 20.79
CA VAL A 387 -10.79 5.94 21.17
C VAL A 387 -10.78 5.72 22.67
N LYS A 388 -10.92 4.46 23.11
CA LYS A 388 -10.83 4.05 24.54
C LYS A 388 -9.49 3.44 24.93
N TYR A 389 -8.84 2.78 23.97
CA TYR A 389 -7.60 2.05 24.18
C TYR A 389 -6.56 2.54 23.18
N LEU A 390 -5.42 2.99 23.69
CA LEU A 390 -4.25 3.36 22.89
C LEU A 390 -3.24 2.23 22.97
N PHE A 391 -3.04 1.53 21.85
CA PHE A 391 -1.94 0.58 21.73
C PHE A 391 -0.73 1.33 21.17
N SER A 392 0.28 1.51 22.00
CA SER A 392 1.53 2.16 21.61
C SER A 392 2.64 1.13 21.50
N ASP A 393 3.41 1.22 20.43
CA ASP A 393 4.69 0.54 20.35
C ASP A 393 5.70 1.24 21.30
N LYS A 394 6.75 0.53 21.71
CA LYS A 394 7.80 1.09 22.55
C LYS A 394 8.84 1.79 21.68
N THR A 395 9.34 1.08 20.67
CA THR A 395 10.47 1.56 19.87
C THR A 395 9.98 2.50 18.78
N GLY A 396 10.63 3.67 18.62
CA GLY A 396 10.29 4.63 17.57
C GLY A 396 9.02 5.45 17.80
N THR A 397 8.26 5.16 18.87
CA THR A 397 7.06 5.91 19.28
C THR A 397 7.21 6.48 20.69
N LEU A 398 7.39 5.64 21.72
CA LEU A 398 7.64 6.12 23.08
C LEU A 398 9.08 6.56 23.30
N THR A 399 10.04 5.84 22.72
CA THR A 399 11.47 6.15 22.88
C THR A 399 12.10 6.60 21.57
N CYS A 400 12.80 7.73 21.60
CA CYS A 400 13.73 8.11 20.53
C CYS A 400 14.86 7.08 20.45
N ASN A 401 15.30 6.73 19.24
CA ASN A 401 16.42 5.81 19.01
C ASN A 401 17.79 6.47 19.29
N ILE A 402 17.94 7.07 20.48
CA ILE A 402 19.14 7.73 20.96
C ILE A 402 19.46 7.18 22.34
N MET A 403 20.53 6.38 22.42
CA MET A 403 21.00 5.80 23.68
C MET A 403 22.02 6.76 24.31
N THR A 404 21.65 7.37 25.44
CA THR A 404 22.55 8.25 26.19
C THR A 404 23.10 7.53 27.40
N PHE A 405 24.42 7.47 27.52
CA PHE A 405 25.07 6.95 28.72
C PHE A 405 24.81 7.91 29.88
N LYS A 406 24.22 7.43 30.99
CA LYS A 406 23.83 8.28 32.13
C LYS A 406 24.62 8.03 33.40
N LYS A 407 24.85 6.76 33.75
CA LYS A 407 25.48 6.39 35.02
C LYS A 407 26.40 5.20 34.81
N LEU A 408 27.53 5.21 35.50
CA LEU A 408 28.43 4.08 35.63
C LEU A 408 28.51 3.70 37.10
N PHE A 409 28.28 2.42 37.41
CA PHE A 409 28.55 1.88 38.73
C PHE A 409 29.86 1.09 38.65
N LEU A 410 30.91 1.63 39.23
CA LEU A 410 32.22 0.97 39.39
C LEU A 410 32.44 0.81 40.89
N LEU A 411 32.29 -0.39 41.45
CA LEU A 411 32.49 -0.59 42.89
C LEU A 411 33.89 -0.11 43.32
N PRO A 412 34.03 0.71 44.40
CA PRO A 412 33.02 1.13 45.38
C PRO A 412 32.32 2.49 45.09
N TYR A 413 32.49 3.09 43.92
CA TYR A 413 31.98 4.43 43.56
C TYR A 413 30.81 4.40 42.57
N SER A 414 29.69 5.04 42.93
CA SER A 414 28.63 5.39 41.98
C SER A 414 28.90 6.77 41.39
N VAL A 415 29.16 6.86 40.09
CA VAL A 415 29.38 8.14 39.42
C VAL A 415 28.09 8.56 38.71
N GLU A 416 27.47 9.61 39.22
CA GLU A 416 26.21 10.15 38.74
C GLU A 416 26.43 11.61 38.30
N ASN A 417 26.47 11.88 36.99
CA ASN A 417 26.36 13.25 36.48
C ASN A 417 25.91 13.25 35.02
N SER A 418 25.03 14.20 34.71
CA SER A 418 24.40 14.41 33.39
C SER A 418 25.31 15.05 32.34
N CYS A 419 26.54 15.44 32.71
CA CYS A 419 27.50 16.13 31.87
C CYS A 419 28.92 15.55 32.11
N PHE A 420 29.36 14.62 31.26
CA PHE A 420 30.69 14.00 31.37
C PHE A 420 31.55 14.25 30.13
N HIS A 421 32.66 14.97 30.31
CA HIS A 421 33.83 14.86 29.45
C HIS A 421 34.64 13.64 29.91
N LEU A 422 34.57 12.56 29.13
CA LEU A 422 35.26 11.28 29.36
C LEU A 422 36.77 11.44 29.67
N ASN A 423 37.40 12.49 29.13
CA ASN A 423 38.84 12.75 29.27
C ASN A 423 39.31 12.93 30.72
N LYS A 424 38.47 13.44 31.61
CA LYS A 424 38.86 13.69 33.02
C LYS A 424 38.89 12.41 33.87
N LEU A 425 38.14 11.38 33.46
CA LEU A 425 38.01 10.13 34.19
C LEU A 425 39.08 9.12 33.76
N ILE A 426 39.42 9.10 32.46
CA ILE A 426 40.57 8.35 31.94
C ILE A 426 41.87 8.87 32.57
N SER A 427 42.02 10.19 32.77
CA SER A 427 43.23 10.72 33.43
C SER A 427 43.34 10.29 34.89
N LEU A 428 42.23 10.24 35.65
CA LEU A 428 42.21 9.75 37.04
C LEU A 428 42.48 8.25 37.13
N TYR A 429 41.92 7.44 36.22
CA TYR A 429 42.14 5.99 36.20
C TYR A 429 43.56 5.61 35.75
N LEU A 430 44.12 6.32 34.76
CA LEU A 430 45.53 6.17 34.39
C LEU A 430 46.46 6.62 35.52
N LEU A 431 46.15 7.71 36.22
CA LEU A 431 46.94 8.15 37.38
C LEU A 431 46.95 7.11 38.51
N GLN A 432 45.83 6.41 38.74
CA GLN A 432 45.72 5.42 39.81
C GLN A 432 46.40 4.09 39.47
N ASN A 433 46.28 3.63 38.22
CA ASN A 433 47.02 2.45 37.74
C ASN A 433 48.53 2.72 37.61
N VAL A 434 48.95 3.94 37.26
CA VAL A 434 50.36 4.33 37.29
C VAL A 434 50.88 4.37 38.73
N TYR A 435 50.06 4.79 39.70
CA TYR A 435 50.44 4.76 41.11
C TYR A 435 50.58 3.34 41.68
N GLU A 436 49.67 2.40 41.35
CA GLU A 436 49.82 1.00 41.79
C GLU A 436 51.00 0.30 41.10
N PHE A 437 51.28 0.59 39.82
CA PHE A 437 52.43 0.01 39.11
C PHE A 437 53.79 0.61 39.54
N LEU A 438 53.81 1.78 40.18
CA LEU A 438 55.01 2.38 40.77
C LEU A 438 55.28 1.94 42.22
N ILE A 439 54.31 1.25 42.85
CA ILE A 439 54.40 0.79 44.26
C ILE A 439 54.67 -0.72 44.35
N THR A 440 54.49 -1.49 43.27
CA THR A 440 55.00 -2.86 43.10
C THR A 440 56.35 -2.87 42.41
#